data_AF-A0A2D5VWI2-F1
#
_entry.id   AF-A0A2D5VWI2-F1
#
_cell.length_a   1.000
_cell.length_b   1.000
_cell.length_c   1.000
_cell.angle_alpha   90.00
_cell.angle_beta   90.00
_cell.angle_gamma   90.00
#
_symmetry.space_group_name_H-M   'P 1'
#
loop_
_entity.id
_entity.type
_entity.pdbx_description
1 polymer ?
#
loop_
_entity_poly.entity_id
_entity_poly.type
_entity_poly.pdbx_seq_one_letter_code
_entity_poly.pdbx_strand_id
1 'polypeptide(L)'
;MKLAIYQIMHVGSLLMLTSFLFMAFANPDPSGRRKTLMWTGIFSLLMLVGGFGMLSVLKLGFPAWIWVKLVCWLILSALAGMAYRKPASMLTWKALSWAALLIGVATVYLKTSFE
;
A
#
# COMPACT_ATOMS: atom_id res chain seq x y z
N MET A 1 -11.30 16.10 -13.87
CA MET A 1 -11.04 14.78 -14.48
C MET A 1 -9.70 14.17 -14.08
N LYS A 2 -8.56 14.85 -14.26
CA LYS A 2 -7.22 14.31 -13.90
C LYS A 2 -7.10 13.84 -12.44
N LEU A 3 -7.61 14.61 -11.48
CA LEU A 3 -7.58 14.24 -10.06
C LEU A 3 -8.30 12.91 -9.78
N ALA A 4 -9.50 12.72 -10.33
CA ALA A 4 -10.28 11.51 -10.14
C ALA A 4 -9.57 10.27 -10.69
N ILE A 5 -8.87 10.39 -11.82
CA ILE A 5 -8.07 9.30 -12.39
C ILE A 5 -6.97 8.86 -11.41
N TYR A 6 -6.21 9.81 -10.86
CA TYR A 6 -5.15 9.49 -9.91
C TYR A 6 -5.70 8.95 -8.57
N GLN A 7 -6.85 9.45 -8.12
CA GLN A 7 -7.55 8.92 -6.93
C GLN A 7 -8.00 7.47 -7.14
N ILE A 8 -8.66 7.18 -8.26
CA ILE A 8 -9.12 5.82 -8.59
C ILE A 8 -7.91 4.89 -8.74
N MET A 9 -6.86 5.34 -9.43
CA MET A 9 -5.63 4.55 -9.58
C MET A 9 -4.97 4.28 -8.23
N HIS A 10 -4.88 5.27 -7.34
CA HIS A 10 -4.27 5.11 -6.02
C HIS A 10 -5.08 4.16 -5.12
N VAL A 11 -6.38 4.44 -4.95
CA VAL A 11 -7.25 3.67 -4.05
C VAL A 11 -7.53 2.27 -4.61
N GLY A 12 -7.81 2.17 -5.91
CA GLY A 12 -8.03 0.88 -6.57
C GLY A 12 -6.80 -0.02 -6.46
N SER A 13 -5.60 0.54 -6.65
CA SER A 13 -4.36 -0.23 -6.49
C SER A 13 -4.08 -0.60 -5.04
N LEU A 14 -4.41 0.24 -4.06
CA LEU A 14 -4.33 -0.11 -2.65
C LEU A 14 -5.24 -1.31 -2.32
N LEU A 15 -6.48 -1.32 -2.80
CA LEU A 15 -7.42 -2.43 -2.59
C LEU A 15 -6.88 -3.72 -3.21
N MET A 16 -6.35 -3.66 -4.43
CA MET A 16 -5.77 -4.83 -5.08
C MET A 16 -4.49 -5.31 -4.39
N LEU A 17 -3.55 -4.41 -4.07
CA LEU A 17 -2.32 -4.74 -3.36
C LEU A 17 -2.62 -5.48 -2.05
N THR A 18 -3.55 -4.95 -1.27
CA THR A 18 -3.92 -5.52 0.03
C THR A 18 -4.66 -6.85 -0.12
N SER A 19 -5.55 -6.98 -1.12
CA SER A 19 -6.22 -8.24 -1.44
C SER A 19 -5.20 -9.36 -1.74
N PHE A 20 -4.24 -9.11 -2.63
CA PHE A 20 -3.20 -10.08 -2.96
C PHE A 20 -2.26 -10.36 -1.79
N LEU A 21 -1.96 -9.35 -0.97
CA LEU A 21 -1.16 -9.50 0.25
C LEU A 21 -1.83 -10.42 1.27
N PHE A 22 -3.11 -10.19 1.57
CA PHE A 22 -3.87 -11.02 2.50
C PHE A 22 -4.13 -12.43 1.94
N MET A 23 -4.32 -12.57 0.62
CA MET A 23 -4.36 -13.87 -0.04
C MET A 23 -3.06 -14.66 0.18
N ALA A 24 -1.91 -14.00 0.00
CA ALA A 24 -0.59 -14.60 0.27
C ALA A 24 -0.42 -15.03 1.73
N PHE A 25 -1.02 -14.28 2.66
CA PHE A 25 -1.02 -14.61 4.08
C PHE A 25 -2.09 -15.62 4.50
N ALA A 26 -3.09 -15.91 3.68
CA ALA A 26 -4.12 -16.89 3.98
C ALA A 26 -3.69 -18.28 3.49
N ASN A 27 -3.08 -18.34 2.31
CA ASN A 27 -2.56 -19.56 1.72
C ASN A 27 -1.26 -19.27 0.95
N PRO A 28 -0.08 -19.38 1.60
CA PRO A 28 1.21 -19.14 0.95
C PRO A 28 1.59 -20.33 0.04
N ASP A 29 0.83 -20.51 -1.04
CA ASP A 29 1.09 -21.53 -2.06
C ASP A 29 2.33 -21.17 -2.90
N PRO A 30 3.38 -22.01 -2.91
CA PRO A 30 4.56 -21.81 -3.74
C PRO A 30 4.26 -21.72 -5.25
N SER A 31 3.22 -22.39 -5.74
CA SER A 31 2.85 -22.42 -7.16
C SER A 31 2.34 -21.04 -7.65
N GLY A 32 1.58 -20.35 -6.80
CA GLY A 32 1.04 -19.02 -7.05
C GLY A 32 2.02 -17.88 -6.76
N ARG A 33 3.12 -18.14 -6.04
CA ARG A 33 4.07 -17.14 -5.54
C ARG A 33 4.49 -16.13 -6.60
N ARG A 34 4.92 -16.59 -7.78
CA ARG A 34 5.42 -15.70 -8.84
C ARG A 34 4.33 -14.71 -9.27
N LYS A 35 3.10 -15.20 -9.49
CA LYS A 35 1.96 -14.37 -9.90
C LYS A 35 1.61 -13.36 -8.82
N THR A 36 1.53 -13.79 -7.56
CA THR A 36 1.25 -12.89 -6.44
C THR A 36 2.28 -11.77 -6.37
N LEU A 37 3.57 -12.08 -6.42
CA LEU A 37 4.64 -11.07 -6.34
C LEU A 37 4.60 -10.09 -7.51
N MET A 38 4.33 -10.56 -8.73
CA MET A 38 4.18 -9.70 -9.91
C MET A 38 3.01 -8.74 -9.73
N TRP A 39 1.83 -9.25 -9.34
CA TRP A 39 0.64 -8.42 -9.15
C TRP A 39 0.81 -7.42 -8.00
N THR A 40 1.31 -7.85 -6.84
CA THR A 40 1.59 -6.92 -5.72
C THR A 40 2.60 -5.85 -6.11
N GLY A 41 3.61 -6.19 -6.93
CA GLY A 41 4.57 -5.21 -7.44
C GLY A 41 3.91 -4.17 -8.35
N ILE A 42 3.08 -4.62 -9.31
CA ILE A 42 2.34 -3.74 -10.22
C ILE A 42 1.41 -2.81 -9.43
N PHE A 43 0.59 -3.35 -8.52
CA PHE A 43 -0.33 -2.55 -7.73
C PHE A 43 0.39 -1.60 -6.76
N SER A 44 1.51 -2.02 -6.18
CA SER A 44 2.36 -1.12 -5.38
C SER A 44 2.85 0.07 -6.21
N LEU A 45 3.32 -0.17 -7.45
CA LEU A 45 3.79 0.90 -8.32
C LEU A 45 2.65 1.83 -8.77
N LEU A 46 1.51 1.27 -9.18
CA LEU A 46 0.33 2.06 -9.56
C LEU A 46 -0.20 2.90 -8.40
N MET A 47 -0.20 2.35 -7.19
CA MET A 47 -0.52 3.09 -5.97
C MET A 47 0.43 4.27 -5.80
N LEU A 48 1.74 4.06 -5.93
CA LEU A 48 2.73 5.14 -5.81
C LEU A 48 2.51 6.24 -6.86
N VAL A 49 2.39 5.87 -8.13
CA VAL A 49 2.17 6.81 -9.23
C VAL A 49 0.86 7.58 -9.06
N GLY A 50 -0.20 6.93 -8.56
CA GLY A 50 -1.46 7.59 -8.25
C GLY A 50 -1.32 8.61 -7.12
N GLY A 51 -0.55 8.27 -6.08
CA GLY A 51 -0.26 9.15 -4.96
C GLY A 51 0.45 10.44 -5.40
N PHE A 52 1.58 10.28 -6.10
CA PHE A 52 2.36 11.42 -6.61
C PHE A 52 1.62 12.21 -7.70
N GLY A 53 0.84 11.52 -8.55
CA GLY A 53 -0.04 12.16 -9.53
C GLY A 53 -1.05 13.10 -8.85
N MET A 54 -1.68 12.68 -7.76
CA MET A 54 -2.56 13.55 -6.97
C MET A 54 -1.80 14.74 -6.36
N LEU A 55 -0.60 14.53 -5.80
CA LEU A 55 0.22 15.61 -5.25
C LEU A 55 0.53 16.68 -6.29
N SER A 56 0.90 16.26 -7.50
CA SER A 56 1.19 17.18 -8.61
C SER A 56 -0.03 18.00 -9.03
N VAL A 57 -1.22 17.37 -9.11
CA VAL A 57 -2.46 18.05 -9.50
C VAL A 57 -2.93 19.01 -8.42
N LEU A 58 -2.81 18.62 -7.15
CA LEU A 58 -3.18 19.44 -6.00
C LEU A 58 -2.13 20.50 -5.66
N LYS A 59 -0.98 20.49 -6.34
CA LYS A 59 0.18 21.36 -6.09
C LYS A 59 0.61 21.37 -4.63
N LEU A 60 0.53 20.20 -3.99
CA LEU A 60 1.01 20.00 -2.64
C LEU A 60 2.52 19.75 -2.68
N GLY A 61 3.24 20.33 -1.73
CA GLY A 61 4.66 20.01 -1.51
C GLY A 61 4.81 18.62 -0.86
N PHE A 62 5.67 18.54 0.16
CA PHE A 62 5.87 17.31 0.94
C PHE A 62 5.55 17.51 2.43
N PRO A 63 4.29 17.84 2.81
CA PRO A 63 3.89 17.85 4.21
C PRO A 63 4.15 16.50 4.90
N ALA A 64 4.30 16.52 6.23
CA ALA A 64 4.73 15.38 7.02
C ALA A 64 3.85 14.12 6.83
N TRP A 65 2.53 14.28 6.63
CA TRP A 65 1.61 13.15 6.42
C TRP A 65 1.91 12.35 5.14
N ILE A 66 2.54 12.96 4.12
CA ILE A 66 2.95 12.23 2.89
C ILE A 66 4.08 11.27 3.22
N TRP A 67 5.03 11.69 4.04
CA TRP A 67 6.12 10.81 4.48
C TRP A 67 5.58 9.60 5.25
N VAL A 68 4.59 9.81 6.12
CA VAL A 68 3.91 8.71 6.82
C VAL A 68 3.28 7.73 5.82
N LYS A 69 2.60 8.23 4.79
CA LYS A 69 2.01 7.38 3.74
C LYS A 69 3.06 6.64 2.92
N LEU A 70 4.20 7.26 2.62
CA LEU A 70 5.31 6.59 1.93
C LEU A 70 5.89 5.45 2.78
N VAL A 71 6.05 5.65 4.08
CA VAL A 71 6.48 4.58 5.01
C VAL A 71 5.45 3.45 5.04
N CYS A 72 4.15 3.76 5.16
CA CYS A 72 3.09 2.75 5.14
C CYS A 72 3.07 1.96 3.83
N TRP A 73 3.23 2.64 2.69
CA TRP A 73 3.33 2.01 1.38
C TRP A 73 4.55 1.10 1.25
N LEU A 74 5.72 1.51 1.75
CA LEU A 74 6.92 0.68 1.76
C LEU A 74 6.71 -0.59 2.58
N ILE A 75 6.09 -0.47 3.76
CA ILE A 75 5.74 -1.61 4.61
C ILE A 75 4.84 -2.58 3.81
N LEU A 76 3.71 -2.12 3.29
CA LEU A 76 2.77 -2.98 2.53
C LEU A 76 3.44 -3.65 1.33
N SER A 77 4.30 -2.93 0.62
CA SER A 77 5.01 -3.43 -0.56
C SER A 77 6.06 -4.50 -0.20
N ALA A 78 6.81 -4.29 0.87
CA ALA A 78 7.83 -5.24 1.33
C ALA A 78 7.19 -6.53 1.87
N LEU A 79 6.05 -6.41 2.55
CA LEU A 79 5.37 -7.54 3.19
C LEU A 79 4.86 -8.59 2.21
N ALA A 80 4.52 -8.20 0.99
CA ALA A 80 4.14 -9.13 -0.07
C ALA A 80 5.25 -10.16 -0.37
N GLY A 81 6.51 -9.73 -0.33
CA GLY A 81 7.67 -10.61 -0.47
C GLY A 81 7.94 -11.47 0.78
N MET A 82 7.72 -10.90 1.96
CA MET A 82 8.02 -11.55 3.24
C MET A 82 7.05 -12.68 3.58
N ALA A 83 5.81 -12.62 3.10
CA ALA A 83 4.81 -13.68 3.23
C ALA A 83 5.36 -15.07 2.85
N TYR A 84 6.15 -15.14 1.78
CA TYR A 84 6.73 -16.37 1.24
C TYR A 84 8.10 -16.73 1.83
N ARG A 85 8.77 -15.80 2.53
CA ARG A 85 10.11 -16.02 3.10
C ARG A 85 10.07 -16.51 4.55
N LYS A 86 9.12 -16.01 5.35
CA LYS A 86 9.01 -16.34 6.78
C LYS A 86 7.55 -16.56 7.20
N PRO A 87 6.95 -17.71 6.83
CA PRO A 87 5.56 -18.02 7.18
C PRO A 87 5.33 -18.16 8.70
N ALA A 88 6.37 -18.49 9.48
CA ALA A 88 6.26 -18.61 10.94
C ALA A 88 5.86 -17.31 11.66
N SER A 89 6.12 -16.13 11.06
CA SER A 89 5.79 -14.83 11.66
C SER A 89 4.54 -14.18 11.03
N MET A 90 3.70 -14.97 10.36
CA MET A 90 2.55 -14.51 9.58
C MET A 90 1.54 -13.69 10.38
N LEU A 91 1.37 -13.96 11.67
CA LEU A 91 0.51 -13.14 12.54
C LEU A 91 1.07 -11.73 12.71
N THR A 92 2.38 -11.59 12.94
CA THR A 92 3.07 -10.31 13.04
C THR A 92 2.99 -9.51 11.74
N TRP A 93 3.20 -10.18 10.60
CA TRP A 93 3.10 -9.54 9.28
C TRP A 93 1.68 -9.06 8.98
N LYS A 94 0.65 -9.86 9.32
CA LYS A 94 -0.77 -9.47 9.20
C LYS A 94 -1.09 -8.24 10.06
N ALA A 95 -0.66 -8.24 11.32
CA ALA A 95 -0.88 -7.12 12.23
C ALA A 95 -0.20 -5.84 11.71
N LEU A 96 1.03 -5.96 11.21
CA LEU A 96 1.76 -4.83 10.64
C LEU A 96 1.09 -4.27 9.38
N SER A 97 0.60 -5.13 8.48
CA SER A 97 -0.17 -4.70 7.31
C SER A 97 -1.44 -3.94 7.70
N TRP A 98 -2.18 -4.44 8.68
CA TRP A 98 -3.37 -3.76 9.20
C TRP A 98 -3.02 -2.41 9.83
N ALA A 99 -1.97 -2.34 10.64
CA ALA A 99 -1.50 -1.10 11.24
C ALA A 99 -1.13 -0.07 10.15
N ALA A 100 -0.37 -0.47 9.13
CA ALA A 100 0.01 0.40 8.01
C ALA A 100 -1.22 0.90 7.23
N LEU A 101 -2.21 0.04 7.01
CA LEU A 101 -3.48 0.40 6.37
C LEU A 101 -4.26 1.43 7.18
N LEU A 102 -4.47 1.17 8.48
CA LEU A 102 -5.23 2.05 9.37
C LEU A 102 -4.54 3.40 9.53
N ILE A 103 -3.21 3.43 9.68
CA ILE A 103 -2.44 4.67 9.74
C ILE A 103 -2.53 5.43 8.41
N GLY A 104 -2.40 4.74 7.28
CA GLY A 104 -2.53 5.34 5.95
C GLY A 104 -3.90 5.98 5.70
N VAL A 105 -4.96 5.39 6.24
CA VAL A 105 -6.32 5.96 6.19
C VAL A 105 -6.49 7.09 7.20
N ALA A 106 -6.09 6.89 8.47
CA ALA A 106 -6.22 7.88 9.53
C ALA A 106 -5.52 9.20 9.20
N THR A 107 -4.35 9.13 8.57
CA THR A 107 -3.58 10.31 8.12
C THR A 107 -4.32 11.18 7.10
N VAL A 108 -5.35 10.67 6.42
CA VAL A 108 -6.24 11.51 5.58
C VAL A 108 -7.03 12.49 6.44
N TYR A 109 -7.55 12.02 7.57
CA TYR A 109 -8.38 12.82 8.48
C TYR A 109 -7.54 13.67 9.44
N LEU A 110 -6.35 13.17 9.81
CA LEU A 110 -5.40 13.89 10.65
C LEU A 110 -4.54 14.89 9.86
N LYS A 111 -4.78 15.06 8.55
CA LYS A 111 -4.01 15.98 7.67
C LYS A 111 -3.82 17.36 8.29
N THR A 112 -4.85 17.91 8.93
CA THR A 112 -4.86 19.25 9.55
C THR A 112 -4.01 19.35 10.81
N SER A 113 -3.64 18.24 11.44
CA SER A 113 -2.78 18.23 12.64
C SER A 113 -1.28 18.23 12.31
N PHE A 114 -0.91 18.10 11.03
CA PHE A 114 0.47 17.93 10.56
C PHE A 114 0.89 18.98 9.50
N GLU A 115 0.14 20.08 9.40
CA GLU A 115 0.45 21.26 8.56
C GLU A 115 1.20 22.33 9.37
#